data_AF-A0A1B8EJN9-F1
#
_entry.id   AF-A0A1B8EJN9-F1
#
_cell.length_a   1.000
_cell.length_b   1.000
_cell.length_c   1.000
_cell.angle_alpha   90.00
_cell.angle_beta   90.00
_cell.angle_gamma   90.00
#
_symmetry.space_group_name_H-M   'P 1'
#
loop_
_entity.id
_entity.type
_entity.pdbx_description
1 polymer ?
#
loop_
_entity_poly.entity_id
_entity_poly.type
_entity_poly.pdbx_seq_one_letter_code
_entity_poly.pdbx_strand_id
1 'polypeptide(L)'
;MASLDEQFQQACDARDLPGVVLLASDTTGKFKYEKAFGMKSPGEKIDINATFILASCTKLMTTIAAMQCVERGQIQLDDDVSTVLTELKDIQILTGFNEETNEPTFTPAKNKITLRHLLTHTSGLGYTGMNPLLTRH
;
A
#
# COMPACT_ATOMS: atom_id res chain seq x y z
N MET A 1 30.70 8.37 16.57
CA MET A 1 29.62 7.55 15.96
C MET A 1 29.83 7.57 14.45
N ALA A 2 29.58 6.47 13.76
CA ALA A 2 29.63 6.43 12.30
C ALA A 2 28.53 7.33 11.71
N SER A 3 28.82 7.99 10.60
CA SER A 3 27.84 8.74 9.81
C SER A 3 26.74 7.84 9.25
N LEU A 4 25.65 8.42 8.76
CA LEU A 4 24.53 7.66 8.17
C LEU A 4 25.00 6.82 6.97
N ASP A 5 25.79 7.43 6.06
CA ASP A 5 26.37 6.76 4.89
C ASP A 5 27.24 5.57 5.30
N GLU A 6 28.10 5.73 6.32
CA GLU A 6 28.95 4.65 6.83
C GLU A 6 28.13 3.51 7.43
N GLN A 7 27.02 3.81 8.12
CA GLN A 7 26.15 2.77 8.68
C GLN A 7 25.48 1.93 7.59
N PHE A 8 24.96 2.57 6.53
CA PHE A 8 24.37 1.83 5.40
C PHE A 8 25.40 1.05 4.60
N GLN A 9 26.60 1.62 4.40
CA GLN A 9 27.70 0.90 3.76
C GLN A 9 28.09 -0.34 4.58
N GLN A 10 28.24 -0.20 5.89
CA GLN A 10 28.56 -1.31 6.80
C GLN A 10 27.47 -2.40 6.78
N ALA A 11 26.18 -2.03 6.77
CA ALA A 11 25.08 -2.98 6.68
C ALA A 11 25.09 -3.76 5.34
N CYS A 12 25.46 -3.11 4.24
CA CYS A 12 25.64 -3.78 2.95
C CYS A 12 26.87 -4.69 2.94
N ASP A 13 27.99 -4.24 3.50
CA ASP A 13 29.23 -5.04 3.58
C ASP A 13 29.04 -6.29 4.46
N ALA A 14 28.28 -6.15 5.55
CA ALA A 14 27.89 -7.23 6.45
C ALA A 14 26.80 -8.15 5.86
N ARG A 15 26.21 -7.79 4.71
CA ARG A 15 25.11 -8.49 4.03
C ARG A 15 23.78 -8.52 4.81
N ASP A 16 23.59 -7.59 5.75
CA ASP A 16 22.29 -7.37 6.39
C ASP A 16 21.28 -6.75 5.41
N LEU A 17 21.79 -5.93 4.49
CA LEU A 17 21.03 -5.38 3.37
C LEU A 17 21.72 -5.72 2.05
N PRO A 18 21.01 -6.30 1.06
CA PRO A 18 21.62 -6.55 -0.25
C PRO A 18 21.99 -5.24 -0.96
N GLY A 19 21.12 -4.23 -0.87
CA GLY A 19 21.35 -2.88 -1.36
C GLY A 19 20.23 -1.92 -0.93
N VAL A 20 20.52 -0.63 -0.96
CA VAL A 20 19.59 0.42 -0.52
C VAL A 20 19.81 1.69 -1.34
N VAL A 21 18.71 2.41 -1.62
CA VAL A 21 18.72 3.75 -2.21
C VAL A 21 18.03 4.71 -1.26
N LEU A 22 18.67 5.84 -0.97
CA LEU A 22 18.18 6.88 -0.07
C LEU A 22 18.08 8.19 -0.84
N LEU A 23 16.91 8.83 -0.77
CA LEU A 23 16.63 10.09 -1.42
C LEU A 23 16.01 11.06 -0.41
N ALA A 24 16.52 12.30 -0.36
CA ALA A 24 15.90 13.39 0.37
C ALA A 24 16.10 14.71 -0.38
N SER A 25 15.09 15.57 -0.36
CA SER A 25 15.14 16.89 -1.00
C SER A 25 14.22 17.87 -0.29
N ASP A 26 14.47 19.16 -0.50
CA ASP A 26 13.57 20.22 -0.07
C ASP A 26 12.68 20.72 -1.22
N THR A 27 11.68 21.55 -0.88
CA THR A 27 10.78 22.12 -1.89
C THR A 27 11.45 23.17 -2.79
N THR A 28 12.62 23.67 -2.39
CA THR A 28 13.36 24.70 -3.15
C THR A 28 14.32 24.10 -4.18
N GLY A 29 14.63 22.81 -4.08
CA GLY A 29 15.62 22.11 -4.89
C GLY A 29 17.07 22.43 -4.53
N LYS A 30 17.32 23.26 -3.50
CA LYS A 30 18.68 23.59 -3.05
C LYS A 30 19.33 22.46 -2.28
N PHE A 31 18.52 21.67 -1.56
CA PHE A 31 18.98 20.48 -0.88
C PHE A 31 18.60 19.25 -1.69
N LYS A 32 19.61 18.43 -2.01
CA LYS A 32 19.43 17.13 -2.66
C LYS A 32 20.44 16.14 -2.07
N TYR A 33 19.92 15.05 -1.54
CA TYR A 33 20.68 13.93 -1.02
C TYR A 33 20.23 12.66 -1.75
N GLU A 34 21.16 12.04 -2.47
CA GLU A 34 20.90 10.82 -3.24
C GLU A 34 22.08 9.87 -3.06
N LYS A 35 21.83 8.71 -2.46
CA LYS A 35 22.86 7.72 -2.18
C LYS A 35 22.34 6.33 -2.50
N ALA A 36 23.24 5.49 -2.99
CA ALA A 36 23.00 4.08 -3.27
C ALA A 36 24.16 3.27 -2.69
N PHE A 37 23.85 2.22 -1.93
CA PHE A 37 24.82 1.33 -1.29
C PHE A 37 24.49 -0.12 -1.60
N GLY A 38 25.52 -0.97 -1.73
CA GLY A 38 25.36 -2.40 -1.99
C GLY A 38 25.08 -2.75 -3.45
N MET A 39 24.36 -3.85 -3.65
CA MET A 39 24.21 -4.55 -4.92
C MET A 39 22.72 -4.73 -5.27
N LYS A 40 22.40 -4.59 -6.55
CA LYS A 40 21.07 -4.90 -7.10
C LYS A 40 20.96 -6.40 -7.40
N SER A 41 22.04 -6.99 -7.89
CA SER A 41 22.16 -8.42 -8.21
C SER A 41 23.62 -8.86 -8.04
N PRO A 42 23.94 -10.18 -8.00
CA PRO A 42 25.33 -10.63 -7.89
C PRO A 42 26.21 -10.05 -9.01
N GLY A 43 27.21 -9.25 -8.63
CA GLY A 43 28.12 -8.57 -9.57
C GLY A 43 27.63 -7.22 -10.11
N GLU A 44 26.40 -6.80 -9.79
CA GLU A 44 25.81 -5.52 -10.23
C GLU A 44 25.55 -4.61 -9.03
N LYS A 45 26.26 -3.48 -8.96
CA LYS A 45 26.00 -2.43 -7.96
C LYS A 45 24.62 -1.82 -8.17
N ILE A 46 23.94 -1.47 -7.08
CA ILE A 46 22.70 -0.70 -7.17
C ILE A 46 23.02 0.76 -7.45
N ASP A 47 22.19 1.42 -8.24
CA ASP A 47 22.26 2.85 -8.50
C ASP A 47 20.92 3.53 -8.20
N ILE A 48 20.92 4.86 -8.19
CA ILE A 48 19.75 5.67 -7.80
C ILE A 48 18.55 5.54 -8.76
N ASN A 49 18.76 5.03 -9.98
CA ASN A 49 17.73 4.78 -11.00
C ASN A 49 17.33 3.30 -11.07
N ALA A 50 17.76 2.47 -10.12
CA ALA A 50 17.36 1.07 -10.07
C ALA A 50 15.83 0.92 -10.01
N THR A 51 15.31 -0.08 -10.72
CA THR A 51 13.88 -0.40 -10.69
C THR A 51 13.54 -1.22 -9.45
N PHE A 52 12.51 -0.80 -8.71
CA PHE A 52 12.01 -1.50 -7.52
C PHE A 52 10.57 -1.97 -7.69
N ILE A 53 10.23 -3.07 -7.00
CA ILE A 53 8.83 -3.46 -6.78
C ILE A 53 8.31 -2.62 -5.61
N LEU A 54 7.46 -1.64 -5.89
CA LEU A 54 6.98 -0.66 -4.90
C LEU A 54 5.97 -1.24 -3.88
N ALA A 55 5.39 -2.41 -4.15
CA ALA A 55 4.36 -3.02 -3.33
C ALA A 55 3.30 -1.98 -2.88
N SER A 56 3.08 -1.82 -1.58
CA SER A 56 2.08 -0.89 -1.03
C SER A 56 2.35 0.59 -1.30
N CYS A 57 3.57 1.02 -1.67
CA CYS A 57 3.83 2.41 -2.05
C CYS A 57 3.01 2.83 -3.29
N THR A 58 2.56 1.86 -4.10
CA THR A 58 1.62 2.08 -5.22
C THR A 58 0.31 2.76 -4.79
N LYS A 59 -0.12 2.60 -3.51
CA LYS A 59 -1.34 3.24 -2.97
C LYS A 59 -1.32 4.77 -3.11
N LEU A 60 -0.16 5.40 -2.98
CA LEU A 60 -0.03 6.85 -3.17
C LEU A 60 -0.36 7.24 -4.61
N MET A 61 0.18 6.52 -5.59
CA MET A 61 -0.09 6.75 -7.01
C MET A 61 -1.56 6.52 -7.35
N THR A 62 -2.16 5.44 -6.84
CA THR A 62 -3.60 5.19 -7.00
C THR A 62 -4.46 6.28 -6.36
N THR A 63 -4.06 6.79 -5.18
CA THR A 63 -4.75 7.90 -4.51
C THR A 63 -4.71 9.17 -5.36
N ILE A 64 -3.54 9.51 -5.92
CA ILE A 64 -3.41 10.67 -6.81
C ILE A 64 -4.30 10.50 -8.04
N ALA A 65 -4.31 9.33 -8.68
CA ALA A 65 -5.17 9.06 -9.84
C ALA A 65 -6.67 9.18 -9.49
N ALA A 66 -7.09 8.67 -8.33
CA ALA A 66 -8.47 8.82 -7.86
C ALA A 66 -8.82 10.29 -7.60
N MET A 67 -7.93 11.06 -6.98
CA MET A 67 -8.14 12.50 -6.74
C MET A 67 -8.21 13.30 -8.05
N GLN A 68 -7.45 12.92 -9.09
CA GLN A 68 -7.60 13.53 -10.42
C GLN A 68 -8.98 13.28 -11.03
N CYS A 69 -9.59 12.12 -10.81
CA CYS A 69 -10.99 11.86 -11.21
C CYS A 69 -11.97 12.74 -10.41
N VAL A 70 -11.71 12.97 -9.12
CA VAL A 70 -12.49 13.89 -8.28
C VAL A 70 -12.40 15.33 -8.77
N GLU A 71 -11.20 15.83 -9.06
CA GLU A 71 -10.97 17.17 -9.61
C GLU A 71 -11.70 17.38 -10.95
N ARG A 72 -11.84 16.33 -11.75
CA ARG A 72 -12.56 16.34 -13.04
C ARG A 72 -14.07 16.15 -12.88
N GLY A 73 -14.59 15.97 -11.66
CA GLY A 73 -16.01 15.73 -11.39
C GLY A 73 -16.53 14.37 -11.88
N GLN A 74 -15.65 13.40 -12.12
CA GLN A 74 -16.05 12.07 -12.62
C GLN A 74 -16.61 11.16 -11.52
N ILE A 75 -16.14 11.36 -10.29
CA ILE A 75 -16.58 10.71 -9.04
C ILE A 75 -16.41 11.72 -7.90
N GLN A 76 -17.13 11.57 -6.78
CA GLN A 76 -16.88 12.37 -5.57
C GLN A 76 -16.38 11.50 -4.41
N LEU A 77 -15.72 12.15 -3.44
CA LEU A 77 -15.19 11.47 -2.26
C LEU A 77 -16.28 10.77 -1.44
N ASP A 78 -17.46 11.37 -1.36
CA ASP A 78 -18.54 10.93 -0.47
C ASP A 78 -19.72 10.28 -1.22
N ASP A 79 -19.58 10.09 -2.54
CA ASP A 79 -20.56 9.35 -3.33
C ASP A 79 -20.52 7.85 -3.05
N ASP A 80 -21.66 7.20 -3.31
CA ASP A 80 -21.77 5.74 -3.29
C ASP A 80 -20.91 5.12 -4.40
N VAL A 81 -19.87 4.38 -4.00
CA VAL A 81 -18.93 3.79 -4.95
C VAL A 81 -19.56 2.68 -5.79
N SER A 82 -20.68 2.10 -5.35
CA SER A 82 -21.34 1.00 -6.08
C SER A 82 -21.93 1.42 -7.43
N THR A 83 -21.98 2.72 -7.69
CA THR A 83 -22.35 3.30 -8.99
C THR A 83 -21.29 3.04 -10.06
N VAL A 84 -20.04 2.82 -9.64
CA VAL A 84 -18.89 2.48 -10.49
C VAL A 84 -18.45 1.03 -10.25
N LEU A 85 -18.35 0.61 -8.98
CA LEU A 85 -17.92 -0.71 -8.55
C LEU A 85 -19.13 -1.57 -8.15
N THR A 86 -19.84 -2.09 -9.15
CA THR A 86 -21.09 -2.82 -8.93
C THR A 86 -20.95 -4.08 -8.07
N GLU A 87 -19.76 -4.65 -7.98
CA GLU A 87 -19.42 -5.78 -7.11
C GLU A 87 -19.45 -5.43 -5.62
N LEU A 88 -19.35 -4.14 -5.27
CA LEU A 88 -19.50 -3.66 -3.90
C LEU A 88 -20.97 -3.35 -3.55
N LYS A 89 -21.88 -3.46 -4.53
CA LYS A 89 -23.31 -3.35 -4.30
C LYS A 89 -23.77 -4.53 -3.44
N ASP A 90 -24.49 -4.24 -2.37
CA ASP A 90 -25.05 -5.24 -1.44
C ASP A 90 -23.98 -6.16 -0.81
N ILE A 91 -22.73 -5.69 -0.70
CA ILE A 91 -21.63 -6.45 -0.09
C ILE A 91 -22.01 -6.90 1.33
N GLN A 92 -21.67 -8.15 1.64
CA GLN A 92 -21.89 -8.72 2.95
C GLN A 92 -20.62 -8.69 3.80
N ILE A 93 -20.81 -8.54 5.10
CA ILE A 93 -19.76 -8.56 6.11
C ILE A 93 -19.67 -9.98 6.66
N LEU A 94 -18.51 -10.62 6.51
CA LEU A 94 -18.20 -11.88 7.17
C LEU A 94 -18.15 -11.66 8.69
N THR A 95 -19.00 -12.36 9.42
CA THR A 95 -19.11 -12.24 10.89
C THR A 95 -18.55 -13.43 11.64
N GLY A 96 -18.33 -14.55 10.98
CA GLY A 96 -17.86 -15.78 11.61
C GLY A 96 -18.08 -17.00 10.74
N PHE A 97 -18.11 -18.16 11.40
CA PHE A 97 -18.38 -19.46 10.79
C PHE A 97 -19.30 -20.25 11.71
N ASN A 98 -20.19 -21.04 11.14
CA ASN A 98 -21.01 -21.99 11.89
C ASN A 98 -20.10 -23.06 12.53
N GLU A 99 -20.32 -23.36 13.81
CA GLU A 99 -19.48 -24.31 14.56
C GLU A 99 -19.65 -25.77 14.11
N GLU A 100 -20.83 -26.14 13.60
CA GLU A 100 -21.15 -27.50 13.18
C GLU A 100 -20.82 -27.73 11.70
N THR A 101 -21.19 -26.79 10.83
CA THR A 101 -21.04 -26.95 9.37
C THR A 101 -19.73 -26.36 8.83
N ASN A 102 -19.02 -25.55 9.64
CA ASN A 102 -17.86 -24.77 9.22
C ASN A 102 -18.14 -23.78 8.06
N GLU A 103 -19.41 -23.47 7.79
CA GLU A 103 -19.79 -22.54 6.73
C GLU A 103 -19.69 -21.08 7.19
N PRO A 104 -19.28 -20.14 6.31
CA PRO A 104 -19.16 -18.73 6.67
C PRO A 104 -20.52 -18.09 6.95
N THR A 105 -20.58 -17.22 7.97
CA THR A 105 -21.78 -16.46 8.33
C THR A 105 -21.62 -14.99 7.94
N PHE A 106 -22.69 -14.40 7.41
CA PHE A 106 -22.65 -13.05 6.84
C PHE A 106 -23.79 -12.17 7.35
N THR A 107 -23.54 -10.86 7.38
CA THR A 107 -24.58 -9.84 7.60
C THR A 107 -24.50 -8.75 6.54
N PRO A 108 -25.63 -8.15 6.10
CA PRO A 108 -25.59 -7.05 5.14
C PRO A 108 -24.84 -5.83 5.67
N ALA A 109 -24.06 -5.16 4.82
CA ALA A 109 -23.47 -3.87 5.17
C ALA A 109 -24.57 -2.82 5.41
N LYS A 110 -24.46 -2.07 6.52
CA LYS A 110 -25.45 -1.03 6.90
C LYS A 110 -25.22 0.31 6.19
N ASN A 111 -23.97 0.57 5.81
CA ASN A 111 -23.54 1.83 5.21
C ASN A 111 -23.02 1.58 3.81
N LYS A 112 -23.19 2.57 2.93
CA LYS A 112 -22.56 2.59 1.62
C LYS A 112 -21.05 2.78 1.77
N ILE A 113 -20.28 2.13 0.91
CA ILE A 113 -18.84 2.38 0.80
C ILE A 113 -18.65 3.60 -0.10
N THR A 114 -17.85 4.56 0.34
CA THR A 114 -17.51 5.76 -0.43
C THR A 114 -16.06 5.69 -0.89
N LEU A 115 -15.68 6.54 -1.85
CA LEU A 115 -14.28 6.67 -2.25
C LEU A 115 -13.40 7.08 -1.05
N ARG A 116 -13.88 7.99 -0.20
CA ARG A 116 -13.18 8.40 1.02
C ARG A 116 -12.87 7.19 1.90
N HIS A 117 -13.85 6.32 2.14
CA HIS A 117 -13.63 5.09 2.93
C HIS A 117 -12.55 4.18 2.34
N LEU A 118 -12.47 4.08 1.00
CA LEU A 118 -11.43 3.29 0.32
C LEU A 118 -10.04 3.92 0.51
N LEU A 119 -9.92 5.24 0.31
CA LEU A 119 -8.65 5.97 0.40
C LEU A 119 -8.12 6.08 1.84
N THR A 120 -9.01 6.04 2.84
CA THR A 120 -8.65 6.13 4.27
C THR A 120 -8.61 4.78 4.98
N HIS A 121 -8.79 3.66 4.26
CA HIS A 121 -8.84 2.32 4.84
C HIS A 121 -9.91 2.15 5.94
N THR A 122 -11.09 2.75 5.75
CA THR A 122 -12.22 2.66 6.69
C THR A 122 -13.47 2.05 6.05
N SER A 123 -13.33 1.38 4.89
CA SER A 123 -14.43 0.69 4.20
C SER A 123 -14.83 -0.64 4.82
N GLY A 124 -14.00 -1.21 5.70
CA GLY A 124 -14.18 -2.55 6.27
C GLY A 124 -13.55 -3.67 5.45
N LEU A 125 -12.95 -3.38 4.29
CA LEU A 125 -12.22 -4.37 3.50
C LEU A 125 -10.90 -4.77 4.20
N GLY A 126 -10.63 -6.06 4.25
CA GLY A 126 -9.42 -6.64 4.85
C GLY A 126 -8.59 -7.44 3.85
N TYR A 127 -7.33 -7.69 4.21
CA TYR A 127 -6.50 -8.68 3.53
C TYR A 127 -6.59 -10.02 4.26
N THR A 128 -6.64 -11.12 3.48
CA THR A 128 -6.74 -12.51 3.98
C THR A 128 -5.82 -12.78 5.16
N GLY A 129 -4.52 -12.49 5.03
CA GLY A 129 -3.53 -12.75 6.09
C GLY A 129 -3.51 -11.77 7.26
N MET A 130 -4.41 -10.79 7.31
CA MET A 130 -4.44 -9.74 8.33
C MET A 130 -5.65 -9.83 9.27
N ASN A 131 -6.55 -10.79 9.05
CA ASN A 131 -7.70 -11.03 9.91
C ASN A 131 -7.94 -12.56 10.04
N PRO A 132 -7.98 -13.11 11.27
CA PRO A 132 -8.21 -14.55 11.50
C PRO A 132 -9.49 -15.10 10.84
N LEU A 133 -10.53 -14.28 10.67
CA LEU A 133 -11.75 -14.70 9.99
C LEU A 133 -11.53 -14.90 8.49
N LEU A 134 -10.62 -14.16 7.87
CA LEU A 134 -10.38 -14.24 6.43
C LEU A 134 -9.44 -15.39 6.04
N THR A 135 -8.72 -15.99 6.99
CA THR A 135 -7.80 -17.11 6.74
C THR A 135 -8.47 -18.49 6.77
N ARG A 136 -9.73 -18.57 7.19
CA ARG A 136 -10.47 -19.83 7.30
C ARG A 136 -11.16 -20.13 5.96
N HIS A 137 -10.85 -21.29 5.39
CA HIS A 137 -11.36 -21.79 4.10
C HIS A 137 -12.04 -23.14 4.30
#